data_AF-M2QPE1-F1
#
_entry.id   AF-M2QPE1-F1
#
_cell.length_a   1.000
_cell.length_b   1.000
_cell.length_c   1.000
_cell.angle_alpha   90.00
_cell.angle_beta   90.00
_cell.angle_gamma   90.00
#
_symmetry.space_group_name_H-M   'P 1'
#
loop_
_entity.id
_entity.type
_entity.pdbx_description
1 polymer ?
#
loop_
_entity_poly.entity_id
_entity_poly.type
_entity_poly.pdbx_seq_one_letter_code
_entity_poly.pdbx_strand_id
1 'polypeptide(L)'
;MNALAGTLPIGTAAGLVLGDEPATTCYLPEHRAFLRWLAADSEDDLFAEAERLLADPVTPWEDCGPWETDGPAVLMDSVTAGAELGVEYPAGGKPEQAYVEIEKGRFTVRAIHTKGEAAWVGLVRLIPEAA
;
A
#
# COMPACT_ATOMS: atom_id res chain seq x y z
N MET A 1 15.31 6.29 1.10
CA MET A 1 14.43 7.25 0.42
C MET A 1 13.57 7.88 1.49
N ASN A 2 13.31 9.18 1.45
CA ASN A 2 12.41 9.84 2.41
C ASN A 2 10.95 9.87 1.90
N ALA A 3 10.59 8.96 0.98
CA ALA A 3 9.31 8.98 0.30
C ALA A 3 8.36 7.96 0.94
N LEU A 4 7.11 8.36 1.17
CA LEU A 4 6.09 7.55 1.84
C LEU A 4 5.59 6.36 1.00
N ALA A 5 5.90 6.37 -0.29
CA ALA A 5 5.82 5.24 -1.20
C ALA A 5 6.84 5.42 -2.33
N GLY A 6 7.11 4.36 -3.10
CA GLY A 6 7.97 4.48 -4.27
C GLY A 6 7.93 3.24 -5.15
N THR A 7 8.48 3.36 -6.36
CA THR A 7 8.52 2.25 -7.32
C THR A 7 9.92 1.66 -7.46
N LEU A 8 10.01 0.34 -7.62
CA LEU A 8 11.24 -0.38 -7.90
C LEU A 8 11.09 -1.24 -9.17
N PRO A 9 12.10 -1.28 -10.06
CA PRO A 9 12.07 -2.16 -11.22
C PRO A 9 12.20 -3.63 -10.80
N ILE A 10 11.33 -4.49 -11.34
CA ILE A 10 11.33 -5.94 -11.13
C ILE A 10 11.26 -6.63 -12.49
N GLY A 11 12.43 -6.96 -13.06
CA GLY A 11 12.48 -7.52 -14.42
C GLY A 11 11.88 -6.55 -15.44
N THR A 12 10.77 -6.94 -16.07
CA THR A 12 10.01 -6.11 -17.01
C THR A 12 8.80 -5.40 -16.37
N ALA A 13 8.57 -5.59 -15.07
CA ALA A 13 7.49 -4.97 -14.30
C ALA A 13 8.03 -3.94 -13.29
N ALA A 14 7.14 -3.26 -12.59
CA ALA A 14 7.46 -2.35 -11.50
C ALA A 14 6.74 -2.78 -10.21
N GLY A 15 7.51 -2.98 -9.13
CA GLY A 15 6.97 -3.16 -7.79
C GLY A 15 6.65 -1.82 -7.13
N LEU A 16 5.55 -1.76 -6.39
CA LEU A 16 5.20 -0.62 -5.55
C LEU A 16 5.61 -0.92 -4.11
N VAL A 17 6.46 -0.08 -3.54
CA VAL A 17 6.91 -0.14 -2.15
C VAL A 17 6.04 0.78 -1.31
N LEU A 18 5.44 0.23 -0.26
CA LEU A 18 4.49 0.91 0.61
C LEU A 18 5.20 1.39 1.88
N GLY A 19 6.03 2.41 1.76
CA GLY A 19 6.82 3.00 2.86
C GLY A 19 8.16 2.32 3.13
N ASP A 20 8.86 2.81 4.14
CA ASP A 20 10.21 2.41 4.53
C ASP A 20 10.26 1.35 5.64
N GLU A 21 9.25 1.33 6.51
CA GLU A 21 9.09 0.32 7.57
C GLU A 21 7.98 -0.70 7.26
N PRO A 22 8.10 -1.96 7.71
CA PRO A 22 7.02 -2.93 7.58
C PRO A 22 5.79 -2.52 8.39
N ALA A 23 4.61 -2.76 7.85
CA ALA A 23 3.33 -2.50 8.52
C ALA A 23 2.26 -3.47 8.04
N THR A 24 1.36 -3.89 8.93
CA THR A 24 0.15 -4.61 8.54
C THR A 24 -0.63 -3.74 7.57
N THR A 25 -0.95 -4.30 6.40
CA THR A 25 -1.48 -3.53 5.27
C THR A 25 -2.67 -4.26 4.65
N CYS A 26 -3.71 -3.50 4.31
CA CYS A 26 -4.82 -3.99 3.50
C CYS A 26 -5.10 -3.05 2.31
N TYR A 27 -5.87 -3.52 1.33
CA TYR A 27 -6.31 -2.73 0.20
C TYR A 27 -7.78 -2.35 0.34
N LEU A 28 -8.08 -1.08 0.08
CA LEU A 28 -9.41 -0.47 0.07
C LEU A 28 -9.84 -0.25 -1.39
N PRO A 29 -10.59 -1.18 -1.99
CA PRO A 29 -10.90 -1.13 -3.43
C PRO A 29 -11.73 0.10 -3.80
N GLU A 30 -12.67 0.53 -2.96
CA GLU A 30 -13.52 1.71 -3.18
C GLU A 30 -12.72 3.01 -3.31
N HIS A 31 -11.53 3.05 -2.71
CA HIS A 31 -10.67 4.22 -2.67
C HIS A 31 -9.42 4.08 -3.54
N ARG A 32 -9.19 2.89 -4.12
CA ARG A 32 -7.91 2.48 -4.74
C ARG A 32 -6.72 2.83 -3.84
N ALA A 33 -6.80 2.46 -2.56
CA ALA A 33 -5.80 2.86 -1.57
C ALA A 33 -5.32 1.67 -0.75
N PHE A 34 -4.04 1.65 -0.41
CA PHE A 34 -3.50 0.76 0.61
C PHE A 34 -3.52 1.48 1.96
N LEU A 35 -4.09 0.83 2.97
CA LEU A 35 -4.10 1.29 4.35
C LEU A 35 -3.07 0.51 5.15
N ARG A 36 -2.13 1.22 5.76
CA ARG A 36 -1.06 0.70 6.60
C ARG A 36 -1.36 1.05 8.06
N TRP A 37 -1.41 0.03 8.91
CA TRP A 37 -1.56 0.18 10.35
C TRP A 37 -0.21 0.56 10.96
N LEU A 38 -0.08 1.80 11.44
CA LEU A 38 1.13 2.27 12.10
C LEU A 38 0.95 2.31 13.62
N ALA A 39 -0.20 2.79 14.10
CA ALA A 39 -0.64 2.65 15.49
C ALA A 39 -2.16 2.88 15.59
N ALA A 40 -2.88 2.08 16.36
CA ALA A 40 -4.29 2.30 16.69
C ALA A 40 -4.67 1.33 17.82
N ASP A 41 -5.69 1.69 18.59
CA ASP A 41 -6.24 0.80 19.63
C ASP A 41 -7.20 -0.24 19.03
N SER A 42 -7.75 0.01 17.84
CA SER A 42 -8.69 -0.89 17.17
C SER A 42 -8.66 -0.75 15.63
N GLU A 43 -9.19 -1.77 14.92
CA GLU A 43 -9.43 -1.69 13.48
C GLU A 43 -10.44 -0.60 13.12
N ASP A 44 -11.49 -0.42 13.92
CA ASP A 44 -12.52 0.58 13.69
C ASP A 44 -11.94 2.00 13.71
N ASP A 45 -11.05 2.30 14.66
CA ASP A 45 -10.35 3.61 14.72
C ASP A 45 -9.43 3.81 13.51
N LEU A 46 -8.76 2.74 13.07
CA LEU A 46 -7.89 2.76 11.90
C LEU A 46 -8.69 3.10 10.62
N PHE A 47 -9.82 2.42 10.40
CA PHE A 47 -10.68 2.67 9.24
C PHE A 47 -11.35 4.03 9.29
N ALA A 48 -11.84 4.47 10.47
CA ALA A 48 -12.45 5.78 10.63
C ALA A 48 -11.47 6.92 10.29
N GLU A 49 -10.22 6.83 10.74
CA GLU A 49 -9.18 7.82 10.40
C GLU A 49 -8.81 7.77 8.91
N ALA A 50 -8.74 6.57 8.32
CA ALA A 50 -8.50 6.41 6.88
C ALA A 50 -9.60 7.07 6.03
N GLU A 51 -10.87 6.80 6.35
CA GLU A 51 -12.02 7.40 5.67
C GLU A 51 -12.02 8.92 5.80
N ARG A 52 -11.74 9.45 6.99
CA ARG A 52 -11.65 10.90 7.25
C ARG A 52 -10.61 11.55 6.33
N LEU A 53 -9.42 10.97 6.21
CA LEU A 53 -8.34 11.49 5.36
C LEU A 53 -8.65 11.39 3.86
N LEU A 54 -9.30 10.31 3.44
CA LEU A 54 -9.68 10.08 2.05
C LEU A 54 -10.82 11.00 1.59
N ALA A 55 -11.72 11.37 2.51
CA ALA A 55 -12.83 12.30 2.28
C ALA A 55 -12.42 13.78 2.35
N ASP A 56 -11.34 14.10 3.06
CA ASP A 56 -10.87 15.48 3.23
C ASP A 56 -10.11 15.97 1.97
N PRO A 57 -10.65 16.97 1.24
CA PRO A 57 -10.01 17.49 0.03
C PRO A 57 -8.71 18.28 0.30
N VAL A 58 -8.44 18.68 1.54
CA VAL A 58 -7.22 19.42 1.89
C VAL A 58 -6.13 18.53 2.50
N THR A 59 -6.33 17.21 2.53
CA THR A 59 -5.31 16.25 2.97
C THR A 59 -3.99 16.49 2.21
N PRO A 60 -2.86 16.73 2.91
CA PRO A 60 -1.59 17.11 2.29
C PRO A 60 -0.86 15.87 1.79
N TRP A 61 -1.33 15.32 0.67
CA TRP A 61 -0.71 14.16 0.02
C TRP A 61 0.69 14.47 -0.52
N GLU A 62 1.65 13.59 -0.26
CA GLU A 62 2.94 13.55 -0.95
C GLU A 62 2.76 12.94 -2.35
N ASP A 63 3.40 13.52 -3.35
CA ASP A 63 3.50 12.94 -4.69
C ASP A 63 4.67 11.95 -4.73
N CYS A 64 4.36 10.66 -4.92
CA CYS A 64 5.33 9.58 -4.92
C CYS A 64 5.68 9.11 -6.34
N GLY A 65 5.26 9.87 -7.36
CA GLY A 65 5.53 9.57 -8.76
C GLY A 65 4.61 8.49 -9.34
N PRO A 66 4.88 8.08 -10.58
CA PRO A 66 4.03 7.16 -11.32
C PRO A 66 4.33 5.69 -10.99
N TRP A 67 3.29 4.87 -10.99
CA TRP A 67 3.40 3.41 -10.98
C TRP A 67 2.59 2.83 -12.14
N GLU A 68 3.20 1.90 -12.89
CA GLU A 68 2.59 1.23 -14.03
C GLU A 68 2.48 -0.25 -13.71
N THR A 69 1.30 -0.81 -13.94
CA THR A 69 0.99 -2.23 -13.71
C THR A 69 0.26 -2.82 -14.91
N ASP A 70 0.51 -4.10 -15.17
CA ASP A 70 -0.16 -4.87 -16.21
C ASP A 70 -1.51 -5.46 -15.74
N GLY A 71 -1.89 -5.22 -14.49
CA GLY A 71 -3.17 -5.61 -13.93
C GLY A 71 -3.08 -5.95 -12.44
N PRO A 72 -3.79 -6.99 -11.99
CA PRO A 72 -3.81 -7.39 -10.60
C PRO A 72 -2.41 -7.65 -10.04
N ALA A 73 -2.19 -7.25 -8.80
CA ALA A 73 -0.91 -7.33 -8.12
C ALA A 73 -0.97 -8.29 -6.93
N VAL A 74 0.21 -8.66 -6.43
CA VAL A 74 0.35 -9.40 -5.17
C VAL A 74 0.92 -8.45 -4.13
N LEU A 75 0.15 -8.18 -3.07
CA LEU A 75 0.67 -7.61 -1.83
C LEU A 75 1.35 -8.73 -1.06
N MET A 76 2.58 -8.52 -0.63
CA MET A 76 3.40 -9.55 0.00
C MET A 76 4.18 -8.99 1.18
N ASP A 77 4.56 -9.88 2.10
CA ASP A 77 5.49 -9.55 3.19
C ASP A 77 6.82 -9.03 2.63
N SER A 78 7.21 -7.84 3.06
CA SER A 78 8.45 -7.16 2.69
C SER A 78 9.73 -7.96 3.02
N VAL A 79 9.67 -8.91 3.96
CA VAL A 79 10.80 -9.76 4.35
C VAL A 79 10.97 -10.94 3.40
N THR A 80 9.93 -11.32 2.65
CA THR A 80 9.97 -12.47 1.75
C THR A 80 10.39 -12.05 0.34
N ALA A 81 11.25 -12.83 -0.30
CA ALA A 81 11.53 -12.63 -1.73
C ALA A 81 10.34 -13.08 -2.59
N GLY A 82 10.02 -12.37 -3.68
CA GLY A 82 8.88 -12.72 -4.53
C GLY A 82 8.94 -14.16 -5.08
N ALA A 83 10.14 -14.70 -5.31
CA ALA A 83 10.35 -16.08 -5.74
C ALA A 83 10.05 -17.13 -4.66
N GLU A 84 9.96 -16.73 -3.40
CA GLU A 84 9.80 -17.61 -2.23
C GLU A 84 8.36 -17.63 -1.69
N LEU A 85 7.43 -16.86 -2.26
CA LEU A 85 6.03 -16.78 -1.80
C LEU A 85 5.29 -18.12 -1.79
N GLY A 86 5.71 -19.07 -2.64
CA GLY A 86 5.15 -20.42 -2.68
C GLY A 86 5.82 -21.43 -1.73
N VAL A 87 6.93 -21.05 -1.10
CA VAL A 87 7.78 -21.93 -0.29
C VAL A 87 7.29 -21.95 1.15
N GLU A 88 7.15 -23.14 1.73
CA GLU A 88 6.75 -23.29 3.14
C GLU A 88 7.93 -22.98 4.07
N TYR A 89 7.66 -22.29 5.18
CA TYR A 89 8.67 -22.07 6.20
C TYR A 89 9.03 -23.39 6.90
N PRO A 90 10.27 -23.57 7.39
CA PRO A 90 10.66 -24.75 8.14
C PRO A 90 9.81 -25.01 9.40
N ALA A 91 9.24 -23.96 9.98
CA ALA A 91 8.35 -24.02 11.14
C ALA A 91 6.87 -24.30 10.77
N GLY A 92 6.57 -24.48 9.48
CA GLY A 92 5.22 -24.62 8.94
C GLY A 92 4.59 -23.28 8.53
N GLY A 93 3.66 -23.34 7.58
CA GLY A 93 2.97 -22.16 7.04
C GLY A 93 3.72 -21.50 5.88
N LYS A 94 3.06 -20.57 5.18
CA LYS A 94 3.60 -19.87 4.02
C LYS A 94 3.75 -18.38 4.28
N PRO A 95 4.61 -17.67 3.52
CA PRO A 95 4.65 -16.22 3.53
C PRO A 95 3.27 -15.59 3.34
N GLU A 96 3.01 -14.51 4.07
CA GLU A 96 1.78 -13.74 3.91
C GLU A 96 1.75 -13.05 2.55
N GLN A 97 0.63 -13.22 1.86
CA GLN A 97 0.36 -12.57 0.59
C GLN A 97 -1.14 -12.40 0.39
N ALA A 98 -1.53 -11.35 -0.32
CA ALA A 98 -2.89 -11.08 -0.73
C ALA A 98 -2.92 -10.69 -2.21
N TYR A 99 -3.89 -11.23 -2.93
CA TYR A 99 -4.16 -10.81 -4.30
C TYR A 99 -4.95 -9.51 -4.27
N VAL A 100 -4.50 -8.54 -5.05
CA VAL A 100 -5.10 -7.20 -5.11
C VAL A 100 -5.56 -6.94 -6.54
N GLU A 101 -6.87 -6.86 -6.71
CA GLU A 101 -7.50 -6.53 -7.99
C GLU A 101 -7.23 -5.07 -8.33
N ILE A 102 -6.31 -4.84 -9.25
CA ILE A 102 -5.92 -3.52 -9.75
C ILE A 102 -6.06 -3.53 -11.25
N GLU A 103 -6.67 -2.47 -11.80
CA GLU A 103 -6.83 -2.35 -13.24
C GLU A 103 -5.45 -2.15 -13.90
N LYS A 104 -5.27 -2.76 -15.08
CA LYS A 104 -4.10 -2.46 -15.91
C LYS A 104 -4.05 -0.97 -16.23
N GLY A 105 -2.90 -0.34 -16.06
CA GLY A 105 -2.71 1.06 -16.40
C GLY A 105 -1.57 1.73 -15.65
N ARG A 106 -1.57 3.04 -15.75
CA ARG A 106 -0.60 3.92 -15.09
C ARG A 106 -1.32 4.79 -14.08
N PHE A 107 -0.74 4.91 -12.90
CA PHE A 107 -1.30 5.61 -11.76
C PHE A 107 -0.30 6.63 -11.25
N THR A 108 -0.76 7.83 -10.92
CA THR A 108 -0.03 8.70 -10.03
C THR A 108 -0.21 8.17 -8.61
N VAL A 109 0.89 7.89 -7.93
CA VAL A 109 0.90 7.41 -6.54
C VAL A 109 0.98 8.62 -5.62
N ARG A 110 0.05 8.68 -4.67
CA ARG A 110 0.08 9.68 -3.60
C ARG A 110 0.08 9.00 -2.25
N ALA A 111 0.83 9.53 -1.29
CA ALA A 111 0.88 8.94 0.04
C ALA A 111 0.80 9.97 1.16
N ILE A 112 0.32 9.52 2.32
CA ILE A 112 0.35 10.30 3.56
C ILE A 112 0.59 9.35 4.74
N HIS A 113 1.31 9.85 5.73
CA HIS A 113 1.45 9.23 7.05
C HIS A 113 0.98 10.25 8.07
N THR A 114 -0.01 9.89 8.88
CA THR A 114 -0.50 10.73 9.96
C THR A 114 -0.09 10.20 11.33
N LYS A 115 0.06 11.13 12.27
CA LYS A 115 0.16 10.85 13.69
C LYS A 115 -1.06 11.45 14.37
N GLY A 116 -2.23 10.87 14.09
CA GLY A 116 -3.50 11.31 14.69
C GLY A 116 -3.55 11.04 16.19
N GLU A 117 -4.56 11.58 16.86
CA GLU A 117 -4.77 11.36 18.30
C GLU A 117 -5.26 9.93 18.60
N ALA A 118 -6.14 9.38 17.75
CA ALA A 118 -6.72 8.04 17.93
C ALA A 118 -5.98 6.95 17.13
N ALA A 119 -5.50 7.29 15.92
CA ALA A 119 -4.80 6.35 15.04
C ALA A 119 -3.72 7.05 14.21
N TRP A 120 -2.66 6.30 13.93
CA TRP A 120 -1.59 6.63 13.02
C TRP A 120 -1.72 5.70 11.83
N VAL A 121 -2.03 6.28 10.67
CA VAL A 121 -2.28 5.53 9.46
C VAL A 121 -1.32 5.97 8.37
N GLY A 122 -0.86 5.01 7.58
CA GLY A 122 -0.25 5.27 6.29
C GLY A 122 -1.28 4.99 5.20
N LEU A 123 -1.49 5.92 4.29
CA LEU A 123 -2.30 5.71 3.10
C LEU A 123 -1.44 5.86 1.86
N VAL A 124 -1.55 4.91 0.94
CA VAL A 124 -0.98 4.99 -0.41
C VAL A 124 -2.12 4.87 -1.42
N ARG A 125 -2.46 5.98 -2.07
CA ARG A 125 -3.58 6.08 -3.01
C ARG A 125 -3.09 6.03 -4.45
N LEU A 126 -3.81 5.26 -5.27
CA LEU A 126 -3.60 5.16 -6.70
C LEU A 126 -4.61 6.04 -7.43
N ILE A 127 -4.12 7.03 -8.18
CA ILE A 127 -4.95 7.89 -9.01
C ILE A 127 -4.71 7.50 -10.46
N PRO A 128 -5.70 6.94 -11.17
CA PRO A 128 -5.53 6.60 -12.58
C PRO A 128 -5.10 7.83 -13.38
N GLU A 129 -4.02 7.72 -14.13
CA GLU A 129 -3.69 8.71 -15.16
C GLU A 129 -4.65 8.47 -16.33
N ALA A 130 -5.25 9.54 -16.86
CA ALA A 130 -6.10 9.41 -18.04
C ALA A 130 -5.27 8.79 -19.18
N ALA A 131 -5.83 7.76 -19.81
CA ALA A 131 -5.24 7.12 -20.99
C ALA A 131 -5.21 8.06 -22.20
#